data_AF-A0A2S6GC05-F1
#
_entry.id   AF-A0A2S6GC05-F1
#
_cell.length_a   1.000
_cell.length_b   1.000
_cell.length_c   1.000
_cell.angle_alpha   90.00
_cell.angle_beta   90.00
_cell.angle_gamma   90.00
#
_symmetry.space_group_name_H-M   'P 1'
#
loop_
_entity.id
_entity.type
_entity.pdbx_description
1 polymer ?
#
loop_
_entity_poly.entity_id
_entity_poly.type
_entity_poly.pdbx_seq_one_letter_code
_entity_poly.pdbx_strand_id
1 'polypeptide(L)'
;MTHTPTDPPSSGVVTGFDDEPTQPIPGDLIAAVDTSAAGTDGSPRADSREAARAVSVWTTAQASPAAQRKHKYTPASTAHPAKMLPEVVRHAVTHYTRPGDLVLDPMCGIGTTLVEAVRLGRRAVGVEYEPHWVEVAKANLDGARDDGVTHDARVFQGDARQLVTLLPPEYVGQAALVVTSPPYGPSTHGQVSVAPGEGVQKYHHRYGNQLDRGNLANVGHHRLLAGFTRILFGLRTFLKPGGHIAITIRPWREHSELIDLPAQVLACGHAAGLIPVERNVALLARAAETDFVARGSFFQRDFIRKQREAGLPLHLIAHEDVLVFRTALFPLRSRELKGSQREPKGLLRSACHTDARVPGEVEAVAS
;
A
#
# COMPACT_ATOMS: atom_id res chain seq x y z
N MET A 1 -33.95 9.18 -66.54
CA MET A 1 -34.21 9.00 -65.10
C MET A 1 -33.87 7.57 -64.75
N THR A 2 -32.65 7.37 -64.27
CA THR A 2 -32.06 6.06 -63.98
C THR A 2 -31.49 6.14 -62.58
N HIS A 3 -32.17 5.47 -61.64
CA HIS A 3 -31.77 5.35 -60.24
C HIS A 3 -30.66 4.31 -60.13
N THR A 4 -29.50 4.74 -59.64
CA THR A 4 -28.38 3.88 -59.22
C THR A 4 -28.63 3.42 -57.78
N PRO A 5 -28.51 2.13 -57.43
CA PRO A 5 -28.50 1.67 -56.05
C PRO A 5 -27.10 1.87 -55.43
N THR A 6 -27.05 2.46 -54.25
CA THR A 6 -25.85 2.57 -53.39
C THR A 6 -25.68 1.32 -52.54
N ASP A 7 -24.54 0.64 -52.67
CA ASP A 7 -24.10 -0.42 -51.75
C ASP A 7 -23.62 0.17 -50.40
N PRO A 8 -23.81 -0.54 -49.27
CA PRO A 8 -23.28 -0.13 -47.96
C PRO A 8 -21.77 -0.46 -47.82
N PRO A 9 -21.02 0.29 -46.98
CA PRO A 9 -19.59 0.06 -46.80
C PRO A 9 -19.30 -1.25 -46.06
N SER A 10 -18.34 -2.00 -46.58
CA SER A 10 -17.83 -3.27 -46.04
C SER A 10 -17.29 -3.12 -44.62
N SER A 11 -17.81 -3.92 -43.69
CA SER A 11 -17.27 -4.12 -42.35
C SER A 11 -15.91 -4.84 -42.43
N GLY A 12 -14.84 -4.07 -42.22
CA GLY A 12 -13.50 -4.61 -42.00
C GLY A 12 -13.45 -5.40 -40.69
N VAL A 13 -13.49 -6.72 -40.82
CA VAL A 13 -13.25 -7.66 -39.73
C VAL A 13 -11.78 -7.56 -39.33
N VAL A 14 -11.50 -7.02 -38.14
CA VAL A 14 -10.17 -7.13 -37.52
C VAL A 14 -10.12 -8.46 -36.79
N THR A 15 -9.72 -9.51 -37.50
CA THR A 15 -9.32 -10.80 -36.92
C THR A 15 -7.88 -10.71 -36.44
N GLY A 16 -7.62 -11.14 -35.19
CA GLY A 16 -6.29 -11.49 -34.70
C GLY A 16 -5.70 -10.49 -33.71
N PHE A 17 -5.91 -10.74 -32.41
CA PHE A 17 -4.95 -10.31 -31.39
C PHE A 17 -3.98 -11.47 -31.20
N ASP A 18 -2.91 -11.47 -31.97
CA ASP A 18 -1.79 -12.38 -31.73
C ASP A 18 -1.13 -12.00 -30.40
N ASP A 19 -0.90 -13.02 -29.59
CA ASP A 19 -0.38 -12.95 -28.22
C ASP A 19 1.15 -12.73 -28.26
N GLU A 20 1.58 -11.57 -28.77
CA GLU A 20 2.99 -11.21 -28.82
C GLU A 20 3.55 -10.93 -27.41
N PRO A 21 4.83 -11.28 -27.14
CA PRO A 21 5.49 -10.93 -25.90
C PRO A 21 5.42 -9.42 -25.67
N THR A 22 5.36 -9.01 -24.40
CA THR A 22 5.16 -7.61 -23.98
C THR A 22 6.11 -6.69 -24.74
N GLN A 23 5.57 -5.96 -25.73
CA GLN A 23 6.33 -5.06 -26.59
C GLN A 23 6.88 -3.90 -25.75
N PRO A 24 8.14 -3.47 -25.97
CA PRO A 24 8.67 -2.26 -25.35
C PRO A 24 7.78 -1.06 -25.67
N ILE A 25 7.51 -0.20 -24.69
CA ILE A 25 6.79 1.06 -24.96
C ILE A 25 7.71 1.93 -25.83
N PRO A 26 7.26 2.39 -27.01
CA PRO A 26 8.06 3.21 -27.90
C PRO A 26 8.54 4.51 -27.22
N GLY A 27 9.82 4.84 -27.40
CA GLY A 27 10.46 5.98 -26.70
C GLY A 27 9.92 7.36 -27.11
N ASP A 28 9.30 7.47 -28.28
CA ASP A 28 8.57 8.64 -28.76
C ASP A 28 7.32 8.94 -27.91
N LEU A 29 6.63 7.90 -27.45
CA LEU A 29 5.49 8.02 -26.53
C LEU A 29 5.91 8.50 -25.14
N ILE A 30 7.11 8.12 -24.70
CA ILE A 30 7.73 8.59 -23.45
C ILE A 30 8.15 10.07 -23.58
N ALA A 31 8.83 10.43 -24.68
CA ALA A 31 9.28 11.79 -24.95
C ALA A 31 8.13 12.80 -25.11
N ALA A 32 6.98 12.37 -25.63
CA ALA A 32 5.78 13.19 -25.75
C ALA A 32 5.21 13.62 -24.39
N VAL A 33 5.37 12.79 -23.35
CA VAL A 33 4.95 13.13 -21.98
C VAL A 33 5.90 14.14 -21.34
N ASP A 34 7.21 13.96 -21.50
CA ASP A 34 8.24 14.84 -20.93
C ASP A 34 8.23 16.25 -21.54
N THR A 35 7.92 16.38 -22.83
CA THR A 35 7.90 17.69 -23.53
C THR A 35 6.69 18.56 -23.15
N SER A 36 5.63 17.98 -22.58
CA SER A 36 4.46 18.75 -22.14
C SER A 36 4.67 19.53 -20.84
N ALA A 37 5.74 19.22 -20.08
CA ALA A 37 6.05 19.85 -18.79
C ALA A 37 7.11 20.96 -18.89
N ALA A 38 7.78 21.12 -20.03
CA ALA A 38 8.82 22.12 -20.23
C ALA A 38 8.24 23.42 -20.82
N GLY A 39 7.53 24.19 -19.99
CA GLY A 39 7.26 25.60 -20.26
C GLY A 39 8.56 26.40 -20.17
N THR A 40 8.91 27.08 -21.25
CA THR A 40 10.11 27.90 -21.43
C THR A 40 10.07 29.16 -20.56
N ASP A 41 11.03 29.33 -19.65
CA ASP A 41 11.64 30.64 -19.44
C ASP A 41 13.07 30.53 -18.89
N GLY A 42 14.00 31.27 -19.50
CA GLY A 42 15.44 31.10 -19.34
C GLY A 42 16.05 32.02 -18.28
N SER A 43 16.79 31.43 -17.34
CA SER A 43 17.92 32.07 -16.63
C SER A 43 18.64 31.04 -15.75
N PRO A 44 19.95 30.81 -15.91
CA PRO A 44 20.69 29.88 -15.05
C PRO A 44 21.15 30.60 -13.78
N ARG A 45 20.54 30.26 -12.64
CA ARG A 45 21.19 30.43 -11.34
C ARG A 45 21.47 29.06 -10.75
N ALA A 46 22.74 28.70 -10.76
CA ALA A 46 23.28 27.63 -9.95
C ALA A 46 23.03 27.99 -8.48
N ASP A 47 22.18 27.22 -7.80
CA ASP A 47 22.05 27.27 -6.36
C ASP A 47 22.03 25.85 -5.79
N SER A 48 22.87 25.67 -4.79
CA SER A 48 23.15 24.42 -4.08
C SER A 48 21.90 23.82 -3.42
N ARG A 49 21.80 22.47 -3.51
CA ARG A 49 20.65 21.60 -3.17
C ARG A 49 19.56 21.63 -4.24
N GLU A 50 19.75 20.76 -5.23
CA GLU A 50 18.65 20.12 -5.94
C GLU A 50 17.79 19.41 -4.87
N ALA A 51 16.85 20.16 -4.29
CA ALA A 51 15.79 19.57 -3.48
C ALA A 51 15.13 18.55 -4.39
N ALA A 52 15.36 17.26 -4.11
CA ALA A 52 14.86 16.16 -4.90
C ALA A 52 13.38 16.44 -5.18
N ARG A 53 13.08 16.77 -6.44
CA ARG A 53 11.71 17.14 -6.84
C ARG A 53 10.80 16.03 -6.35
N ALA A 54 9.71 16.39 -5.69
CA ALA A 54 8.70 15.41 -5.31
C ALA A 54 8.19 14.76 -6.60
N VAL A 55 8.59 13.52 -6.83
CA VAL A 55 8.17 12.70 -7.97
C VAL A 55 7.19 11.66 -7.47
N SER A 56 6.13 11.45 -8.23
CA SER A 56 5.11 10.45 -7.89
C SER A 56 5.54 9.01 -8.20
N VAL A 57 6.71 8.82 -8.84
CA VAL A 57 7.28 7.50 -9.14
C VAL A 57 8.59 7.32 -8.38
N TRP A 58 8.63 6.33 -7.49
CA TRP A 58 9.79 6.05 -6.66
C TRP A 58 10.56 4.87 -7.21
N THR A 59 11.81 5.08 -7.60
CA THR A 59 12.71 4.06 -8.14
C THR A 59 13.32 3.19 -7.05
N THR A 60 12.49 2.45 -6.32
CA THR A 60 12.85 1.73 -5.08
C THR A 60 13.37 0.31 -5.28
N ALA A 61 13.44 -0.17 -6.53
CA ALA A 61 13.89 -1.52 -6.86
C ALA A 61 15.09 -1.55 -7.83
N GLN A 62 15.96 -0.54 -7.76
CA GLN A 62 17.21 -0.50 -8.53
C GLN A 62 18.13 -1.67 -8.18
N ALA A 63 18.22 -2.00 -6.88
CA ALA A 63 18.86 -3.22 -6.38
C ALA A 63 17.83 -4.32 -6.06
N SER A 64 18.23 -5.58 -6.13
CA SER A 64 17.35 -6.72 -5.82
C SER A 64 16.92 -6.73 -4.35
N PRO A 65 15.76 -7.30 -4.00
CA PRO A 65 15.31 -7.39 -2.61
C PRO A 65 16.30 -8.07 -1.67
N ALA A 66 17.09 -9.02 -2.17
CA ALA A 66 18.16 -9.68 -1.43
C ALA A 66 19.37 -8.75 -1.23
N ALA A 67 19.77 -8.01 -2.27
CA ALA A 67 20.87 -7.05 -2.19
C ALA A 67 20.56 -5.91 -1.21
N GLN A 68 19.32 -5.39 -1.22
CA GLN A 68 18.90 -4.32 -0.30
C GLN A 68 18.98 -4.73 1.18
N ARG A 69 18.83 -6.03 1.47
CA ARG A 69 18.83 -6.59 2.84
C ARG A 69 20.17 -7.21 3.25
N LYS A 70 21.10 -7.39 2.30
CA LYS A 70 22.38 -8.06 2.52
C LYS A 70 23.12 -7.39 3.68
N HIS A 71 23.53 -8.20 4.66
CA HIS A 71 24.25 -7.77 5.89
C HIS A 71 23.52 -6.80 6.82
N LYS A 72 22.25 -6.44 6.56
CA LYS A 72 21.50 -5.49 7.41
C LYS A 72 20.45 -6.15 8.30
N TYR A 73 20.08 -7.39 7.98
CA TYR A 73 18.99 -8.12 8.62
C TYR A 73 19.44 -9.54 8.96
N THR A 74 18.90 -10.07 10.05
CA THR A 74 19.12 -11.44 10.49
C THR A 74 18.57 -12.46 9.47
N PRO A 75 19.14 -13.67 9.39
CA PRO A 75 18.62 -14.72 8.51
C PRO A 75 17.15 -15.05 8.75
N ALA A 76 16.69 -14.99 10.01
CA ALA A 76 15.29 -15.21 10.40
C ALA A 76 14.31 -14.26 9.70
N SER A 77 14.76 -13.05 9.36
CA SER A 77 13.97 -12.09 8.57
C SER A 77 13.58 -12.64 7.19
N THR A 78 14.29 -13.64 6.68
CA THR A 78 13.98 -14.23 5.38
C THR A 78 12.61 -14.90 5.39
N ALA A 79 12.23 -15.54 6.49
CA ALA A 79 11.00 -16.30 6.65
C ALA A 79 9.71 -15.45 6.63
N HIS A 80 9.79 -14.12 6.78
CA HIS A 80 8.58 -13.29 6.78
C HIS A 80 7.94 -13.20 5.38
N PRO A 81 6.62 -13.48 5.26
CA PRO A 81 5.92 -13.66 3.98
C PRO A 81 5.79 -12.39 3.14
N ALA A 82 5.66 -11.22 3.78
CA ALA A 82 5.44 -9.96 3.10
C ALA A 82 6.32 -8.86 3.71
N LYS A 83 7.43 -8.54 3.05
CA LYS A 83 8.40 -7.56 3.54
C LYS A 83 8.46 -6.38 2.58
N MET A 84 8.13 -5.20 3.09
CA MET A 84 8.38 -3.94 2.40
C MET A 84 9.88 -3.84 2.01
N LEU A 85 10.16 -3.29 0.83
CA LEU A 85 11.53 -3.08 0.39
C LEU A 85 12.20 -1.99 1.23
N PRO A 86 13.43 -2.19 1.73
CA PRO A 86 14.16 -1.17 2.47
C PRO A 86 14.21 0.18 1.76
N GLU A 87 14.43 0.20 0.44
CA GLU A 87 14.49 1.46 -0.31
C GLU A 87 13.17 2.24 -0.35
N VAL A 88 12.00 1.57 -0.23
CA VAL A 88 10.70 2.28 -0.11
C VAL A 88 10.64 3.04 1.20
N VAL A 89 11.05 2.40 2.30
CA VAL A 89 11.16 3.06 3.61
C VAL A 89 12.16 4.20 3.55
N ARG A 90 13.36 3.95 3.01
CA ARG A 90 14.41 4.97 2.94
C ARG A 90 13.96 6.20 2.15
N HIS A 91 13.26 5.99 1.04
CA HIS A 91 12.68 7.07 0.25
C HIS A 91 11.68 7.87 1.09
N ALA A 92 10.67 7.23 1.68
CA ALA A 92 9.66 7.90 2.49
C ALA A 92 10.27 8.64 3.70
N VAL A 93 11.18 7.99 4.44
CA VAL A 93 11.86 8.60 5.59
C VAL A 93 12.70 9.79 5.16
N THR A 94 13.43 9.69 4.05
CA THR A 94 14.25 10.81 3.55
C THR A 94 13.38 11.98 3.11
N HIS A 95 12.24 11.70 2.48
CA HIS A 95 11.37 12.73 1.91
C HIS A 95 10.50 13.45 2.95
N TYR A 96 9.88 12.72 3.90
CA TYR A 96 8.91 13.30 4.83
C TYR A 96 9.47 13.61 6.23
N THR A 97 10.76 13.38 6.50
CA THR A 97 11.36 13.62 7.83
C THR A 97 12.75 14.26 7.76
N ARG A 98 13.17 14.83 8.89
CA ARG A 98 14.54 15.32 9.12
C ARG A 98 15.28 14.38 10.09
N PRO A 99 16.63 14.39 10.11
CA PRO A 99 17.38 13.71 11.17
C PRO A 99 16.87 14.09 12.57
N GLY A 100 16.79 13.11 13.47
CA GLY A 100 16.23 13.25 14.83
C GLY A 100 14.70 13.14 14.94
N ASP A 101 13.95 13.29 13.84
CA ASP A 101 12.50 13.06 13.85
C ASP A 101 12.18 11.62 14.26
N LEU A 102 10.96 11.41 14.78
CA LEU A 102 10.44 10.09 15.12
C LEU A 102 9.66 9.49 13.94
N VAL A 103 9.99 8.25 13.59
CA VAL A 103 9.26 7.41 12.64
C VAL A 103 8.49 6.32 13.39
N LEU A 104 7.23 6.09 13.05
CA LEU A 104 6.38 5.08 13.69
C LEU A 104 5.92 4.02 12.67
N ASP A 105 5.89 2.75 13.05
CA ASP A 105 5.23 1.69 12.27
C ASP A 105 4.29 0.85 13.15
N PRO A 106 2.96 0.93 12.98
CA PRO A 106 2.01 0.23 13.85
C PRO A 106 1.96 -1.28 13.61
N MET A 107 2.58 -1.79 12.55
CA MET A 107 2.58 -3.21 12.17
C MET A 107 3.93 -3.57 11.57
N CYS A 108 4.98 -3.48 12.40
CA CYS A 108 6.34 -3.37 11.91
C CYS A 108 6.97 -4.67 11.41
N GLY A 109 6.35 -5.84 11.65
CA GLY A 109 6.86 -7.14 11.22
C GLY A 109 8.29 -7.35 11.69
N ILE A 110 9.20 -7.61 10.75
CA ILE A 110 10.65 -7.75 11.01
C ILE A 110 11.37 -6.43 11.33
N GLY A 111 10.66 -5.31 11.46
CA GLY A 111 11.23 -4.01 11.83
C GLY A 111 11.93 -3.27 10.69
N THR A 112 11.68 -3.58 9.42
CA THR A 112 12.32 -2.89 8.27
C THR A 112 12.18 -1.38 8.35
N THR A 113 10.99 -0.87 8.70
CA THR A 113 10.75 0.56 8.88
C THR A 113 11.69 1.17 9.92
N LEU A 114 11.84 0.49 11.06
CA LEU A 114 12.58 0.97 12.22
C LEU A 114 14.07 0.97 11.94
N VAL A 115 14.59 -0.13 11.39
CA VAL A 115 16.01 -0.32 11.05
C VAL A 115 16.48 0.74 10.05
N GLU A 116 15.73 0.96 8.97
CA GLU A 116 16.11 1.96 7.98
C GLU A 116 15.96 3.39 8.52
N ALA A 117 14.96 3.65 9.38
CA ALA A 117 14.81 4.95 10.03
C ALA A 117 16.03 5.29 10.92
N VAL A 118 16.47 4.37 11.80
CA VAL A 118 17.63 4.62 12.66
C VAL A 118 18.95 4.72 11.89
N ARG A 119 19.14 3.92 10.83
CA ARG A 119 20.31 4.02 9.94
C ARG A 119 20.35 5.35 9.19
N LEU A 120 19.20 5.97 8.97
CA LEU A 120 19.08 7.32 8.42
C LEU A 120 19.17 8.41 9.50
N GLY A 121 19.40 8.08 10.77
CA GLY A 121 19.55 9.04 11.85
C GLY A 121 18.22 9.59 12.39
N ARG A 122 17.15 8.79 12.34
CA ARG A 122 15.85 9.09 12.97
C ARG A 122 15.69 8.23 14.23
N ARG A 123 14.78 8.64 15.12
CA ARG A 123 14.27 7.75 16.17
C ARG A 123 13.17 6.88 15.60
N ALA A 124 12.97 5.67 16.13
CA ALA A 124 11.93 4.79 15.63
C ALA A 124 11.10 4.13 16.74
N VAL A 125 9.81 3.92 16.49
CA VAL A 125 8.97 3.09 17.35
C VAL A 125 8.05 2.22 16.51
N GLY A 126 7.93 0.95 16.89
CA GLY A 126 7.06 0.02 16.18
C GLY A 126 6.15 -0.78 17.11
N VAL A 127 5.04 -1.24 16.56
CA VAL A 127 4.15 -2.22 17.17
C VAL A 127 4.11 -3.45 16.28
N GLU A 128 4.20 -4.63 16.90
CA GLU A 128 4.05 -5.90 16.20
C GLU A 128 3.22 -6.85 17.06
N TYR A 129 2.29 -7.57 16.42
CA TYR A 129 1.33 -8.42 17.11
C TYR A 129 1.94 -9.79 17.46
N GLU A 130 2.67 -10.40 16.53
CA GLU A 130 3.20 -11.75 16.71
C GLU A 130 4.53 -11.73 17.48
N PRO A 131 4.64 -12.41 18.64
CA PRO A 131 5.85 -12.37 19.46
C PRO A 131 7.12 -12.81 18.72
N HIS A 132 7.01 -13.77 17.80
CA HIS A 132 8.15 -14.19 16.98
C HIS A 132 8.72 -13.05 16.14
N TRP A 133 7.87 -12.22 15.53
CA TRP A 133 8.32 -11.09 14.71
C TRP A 133 8.85 -9.94 15.55
N VAL A 134 8.31 -9.75 16.76
CA VAL A 134 8.89 -8.83 17.76
C VAL A 134 10.36 -9.16 18.04
N GLU A 135 10.67 -10.44 18.27
CA GLU A 135 12.06 -10.87 18.54
C GLU A 135 12.96 -10.71 17.32
N VAL A 136 12.47 -11.01 16.10
CA VAL A 136 13.23 -10.75 14.86
C VAL A 136 13.48 -9.26 14.65
N ALA A 137 12.49 -8.40 14.93
CA ALA A 137 12.64 -6.95 14.81
C ALA A 137 13.67 -6.40 15.81
N LYS A 138 13.64 -6.87 17.06
CA LYS A 138 14.66 -6.53 18.07
C LYS A 138 16.06 -6.96 17.62
N ALA A 139 16.21 -8.21 17.16
CA ALA A 139 17.51 -8.71 16.70
C ALA A 139 18.05 -7.93 15.49
N ASN A 140 17.18 -7.46 14.59
CA ASN A 140 17.59 -6.58 13.49
C ASN A 140 18.02 -5.19 13.97
N LEU A 141 17.37 -4.64 15.01
CA LEU A 141 17.79 -3.39 15.64
C LEU A 141 19.11 -3.55 16.38
N ASP A 142 19.33 -4.68 17.04
CA ASP A 142 20.61 -5.00 17.68
C ASP A 142 21.74 -5.09 16.65
N GLY A 143 21.51 -5.74 15.50
CA GLY A 143 22.48 -5.73 14.40
C GLY A 143 22.77 -4.32 13.86
N ALA A 144 21.79 -3.40 13.86
CA ALA A 144 22.04 -2.00 13.52
C ALA A 144 22.88 -1.29 14.60
N ARG A 145 22.69 -1.60 15.88
CA ARG A 145 23.50 -1.08 16.99
C ARG A 145 24.94 -1.57 16.91
N ASP A 146 25.15 -2.84 16.56
CA ASP A 146 26.47 -3.43 16.34
C ASP A 146 27.22 -2.75 15.19
N ASP A 147 26.50 -2.28 14.17
CA ASP A 147 27.03 -1.45 13.07
C ASP A 147 27.31 0.02 13.49
N GLY A 148 27.16 0.36 14.77
CA GLY A 148 27.41 1.71 15.31
C GLY A 148 26.22 2.67 15.23
N VAL A 149 25.00 2.20 14.94
CA VAL A 149 23.80 3.06 14.96
C VAL A 149 23.33 3.27 16.40
N THR A 150 23.36 4.52 16.86
CA THR A 150 23.08 4.88 18.26
C THR A 150 21.70 5.50 18.50
N HIS A 151 20.88 5.67 17.45
CA HIS A 151 19.57 6.31 17.56
C HIS A 151 18.56 5.39 18.27
N ASP A 152 17.68 5.98 19.10
CA ASP A 152 16.68 5.23 19.87
C ASP A 152 15.66 4.53 18.96
N ALA A 153 15.45 3.24 19.21
CA ALA A 153 14.42 2.44 18.57
C ALA A 153 13.83 1.39 19.51
N ARG A 154 12.50 1.30 19.53
CA ARG A 154 11.76 0.36 20.39
C ARG A 154 10.65 -0.37 19.62
N VAL A 155 10.44 -1.63 19.97
CA VAL A 155 9.36 -2.47 19.44
C VAL A 155 8.47 -2.88 20.60
N PHE A 156 7.16 -2.64 20.48
CA PHE A 156 6.15 -3.03 21.44
C PHE A 156 5.33 -4.20 20.89
N GLN A 157 5.16 -5.25 21.69
CA GLN A 157 4.27 -6.34 21.33
C GLN A 157 2.81 -5.96 21.61
N GLY A 158 1.93 -6.03 20.62
CA GLY A 158 0.51 -5.86 20.85
C GLY A 158 -0.33 -5.60 19.60
N ASP A 159 -1.62 -5.38 19.81
CA ASP A 159 -2.58 -5.09 18.75
C ASP A 159 -2.54 -3.60 18.35
N ALA A 160 -2.23 -3.33 17.09
CA ALA A 160 -2.23 -2.00 16.50
C ALA A 160 -3.57 -1.26 16.65
N ARG A 161 -4.69 -1.96 16.80
CA ARG A 161 -6.01 -1.33 17.07
C ARG A 161 -6.08 -0.69 18.46
N GLN A 162 -5.10 -0.94 19.32
CA GLN A 162 -4.99 -0.45 20.70
C GLN A 162 -3.77 0.46 20.92
N LEU A 163 -3.23 1.07 19.85
CA LEU A 163 -2.05 1.95 19.89
C LEU A 163 -2.04 2.94 21.06
N VAL A 164 -3.17 3.60 21.34
CA VAL A 164 -3.29 4.62 22.41
C VAL A 164 -3.04 4.05 23.80
N THR A 165 -3.37 2.79 24.03
CA THR A 165 -3.12 2.10 25.31
C THR A 165 -1.74 1.45 25.34
N LEU A 166 -1.26 1.00 24.17
CA LEU A 166 -0.03 0.22 24.06
C LEU A 166 1.23 1.09 24.08
N LEU A 167 1.22 2.22 23.38
CA LEU A 167 2.41 3.07 23.27
C LEU A 167 2.51 4.03 24.45
N PRO A 168 3.72 4.20 25.03
CA PRO A 168 3.95 5.15 26.11
C PRO A 168 3.50 6.58 25.76
N PRO A 169 2.97 7.35 26.75
CA PRO A 169 2.54 8.73 26.54
C PRO A 169 3.63 9.66 26.00
N GLU A 170 4.91 9.32 26.19
CA GLU A 170 6.03 10.08 25.66
C GLU A 170 6.00 10.19 24.12
N TYR A 171 5.36 9.27 23.40
CA TYR A 171 5.29 9.32 21.93
C TYR A 171 4.15 10.19 21.38
N VAL A 172 3.24 10.67 22.24
CA VAL A 172 2.06 11.46 21.82
C VAL A 172 2.51 12.74 21.10
N GLY A 173 1.95 12.98 19.92
CA GLY A 173 2.26 14.15 19.09
C GLY A 173 3.70 14.27 18.57
N GLN A 174 4.53 13.22 18.66
CA GLN A 174 5.95 13.30 18.30
C GLN A 174 6.28 12.77 16.90
N ALA A 175 5.51 11.82 16.37
CA ALA A 175 5.84 11.13 15.13
C ALA A 175 5.73 12.10 13.93
N ALA A 176 6.82 12.21 13.18
CA ALA A 176 6.86 13.00 11.95
C ALA A 176 6.27 12.24 10.76
N LEU A 177 6.50 10.93 10.75
CA LEU A 177 6.10 10.03 9.69
C LEU A 177 5.69 8.69 10.29
N VAL A 178 4.59 8.15 9.79
CA VAL A 178 4.27 6.73 9.88
C VAL A 178 4.59 6.09 8.55
N VAL A 179 5.33 4.98 8.53
CA VAL A 179 5.49 4.15 7.33
C VAL A 179 5.01 2.75 7.68
N THR A 180 4.09 2.20 6.90
CA THR A 180 3.55 0.87 7.19
C THR A 180 3.01 0.19 5.94
N SER A 181 2.84 -1.13 6.02
CA SER A 181 2.16 -1.95 5.02
C SER A 181 1.05 -2.74 5.70
N PRO A 182 -0.22 -2.65 5.26
CA PRO A 182 -1.28 -3.45 5.84
C PRO A 182 -1.10 -4.94 5.55
N PRO A 183 -1.65 -5.84 6.39
CA PRO A 183 -1.63 -7.26 6.11
C PRO A 183 -2.48 -7.57 4.87
N TYR A 184 -1.88 -8.25 3.89
CA TYR A 184 -2.53 -8.62 2.62
C TYR A 184 -3.38 -9.89 2.73
N GLY A 185 -4.26 -10.01 3.72
CA GLY A 185 -5.14 -11.18 3.90
C GLY A 185 -4.43 -12.54 3.69
N PRO A 186 -5.12 -13.57 3.15
CA PRO A 186 -4.50 -14.85 2.79
C PRO A 186 -3.57 -14.79 1.56
N SER A 187 -3.49 -13.64 0.88
CA SER A 187 -2.79 -13.44 -0.40
C SER A 187 -1.32 -13.05 -0.22
N THR A 188 -0.64 -13.57 0.80
CA THR A 188 0.81 -13.41 0.91
C THR A 188 1.54 -14.43 0.04
N HIS A 189 2.51 -13.93 -0.73
CA HIS A 189 3.33 -14.76 -1.60
C HIS A 189 4.38 -15.45 -0.73
N GLY A 190 4.08 -16.65 -0.25
CA GLY A 190 5.09 -17.41 0.48
C GLY A 190 6.28 -17.79 -0.38
N GLN A 191 7.34 -18.13 0.33
CA GLN A 191 8.56 -18.65 -0.27
C GLN A 191 8.27 -19.96 -0.99
N VAL A 192 9.04 -20.19 -2.03
CA VAL A 192 8.99 -21.44 -2.76
C VAL A 192 10.39 -21.99 -2.84
N SER A 193 10.57 -23.19 -2.29
CA SER A 193 11.78 -23.98 -2.48
C SER A 193 11.54 -24.97 -3.61
N VAL A 194 12.56 -25.19 -4.44
CA VAL A 194 12.57 -26.25 -5.45
C VAL A 194 13.71 -27.17 -5.08
N ALA A 195 13.39 -28.37 -4.60
CA ALA A 195 14.37 -29.43 -4.40
C ALA A 195 14.30 -30.39 -5.60
N PRO A 196 15.43 -30.84 -6.17
CA PRO A 196 15.44 -31.82 -7.27
C PRO A 196 14.72 -33.09 -6.83
N GLY A 197 13.63 -33.46 -7.53
CA GLY A 197 12.84 -34.67 -7.24
C GLY A 197 11.65 -34.50 -6.29
N GLU A 198 11.51 -33.36 -5.59
CA GLU A 198 10.41 -33.15 -4.61
C GLU A 198 9.35 -32.12 -5.03
N GLY A 199 9.46 -31.57 -6.25
CA GLY A 199 8.51 -30.60 -6.78
C GLY A 199 8.61 -29.22 -6.10
N VAL A 200 7.59 -28.39 -6.35
CA VAL A 200 7.52 -26.99 -5.88
C VAL A 200 6.90 -26.94 -4.49
N GLN A 201 7.71 -26.66 -3.46
CA GLN A 201 7.28 -26.60 -2.06
C GLN A 201 7.08 -25.14 -1.63
N LYS A 202 5.84 -24.73 -1.32
CA LYS A 202 5.50 -23.40 -0.79
C LYS A 202 5.62 -23.37 0.74
N TYR A 203 6.57 -22.63 1.28
CA TYR A 203 6.73 -22.38 2.73
C TYR A 203 6.44 -20.91 3.06
N HIS A 204 5.98 -20.64 4.29
CA HIS A 204 5.78 -19.27 4.80
C HIS A 204 4.86 -18.38 3.93
N HIS A 205 3.66 -18.85 3.58
CA HIS A 205 2.64 -18.08 2.82
C HIS A 205 1.49 -17.56 3.68
N ARG A 206 1.63 -17.58 5.01
CA ARG A 206 0.54 -17.24 5.95
C ARG A 206 1.09 -16.45 7.14
N TYR A 207 0.31 -15.49 7.61
CA TYR A 207 0.51 -14.81 8.89
C TYR A 207 -0.04 -15.68 10.03
N GLY A 208 0.85 -16.14 10.92
CA GLY A 208 0.50 -16.84 12.15
C GLY A 208 -0.50 -18.01 12.05
N ASN A 209 -1.17 -18.27 13.17
CA ASN A 209 -2.19 -19.31 13.32
C ASN A 209 -3.54 -18.83 12.77
N GLN A 210 -4.16 -19.60 11.86
CA GLN A 210 -5.43 -19.24 11.19
C GLN A 210 -6.63 -19.12 12.15
N LEU A 211 -6.54 -19.68 13.35
CA LEU A 211 -7.59 -19.61 14.36
C LEU A 211 -7.55 -18.30 15.17
N ASP A 212 -6.48 -17.51 15.05
CA ASP A 212 -6.36 -16.24 15.76
C ASP A 212 -7.12 -15.13 15.03
N ARG A 213 -8.36 -14.88 15.49
CA ARG A 213 -9.22 -13.78 15.01
C ARG A 213 -8.72 -12.39 15.44
N GLY A 214 -7.71 -12.31 16.31
CA GLY A 214 -7.03 -11.08 16.69
C GLY A 214 -6.11 -10.57 15.57
N ASN A 215 -5.51 -11.48 14.80
CA ASN A 215 -4.62 -11.15 13.69
C ASN A 215 -5.41 -10.60 12.49
N LEU A 216 -5.13 -9.37 12.09
CA LEU A 216 -5.80 -8.70 10.96
C LEU A 216 -5.59 -9.41 9.62
N ALA A 217 -4.55 -10.22 9.47
CA ALA A 217 -4.35 -11.04 8.28
C ALA A 217 -5.34 -12.21 8.15
N ASN A 218 -5.98 -12.62 9.26
CA ASN A 218 -6.85 -13.80 9.34
C ASN A 218 -8.33 -13.45 9.46
N VAL A 219 -8.72 -12.17 9.36
CA VAL A 219 -10.12 -11.73 9.43
C VAL A 219 -10.68 -11.42 8.05
N GLY A 220 -12.00 -11.56 7.90
CA GLY A 220 -12.69 -11.23 6.65
C GLY A 220 -12.51 -9.75 6.24
N HIS A 221 -12.58 -9.49 4.94
CA HIS A 221 -12.27 -8.22 4.30
C HIS A 221 -12.87 -6.97 5.00
N HIS A 222 -14.16 -6.99 5.33
CA HIS A 222 -14.81 -5.88 6.03
C HIS A 222 -14.22 -5.60 7.42
N ARG A 223 -13.83 -6.65 8.16
CA ARG A 223 -13.19 -6.51 9.48
C ARG A 223 -11.77 -5.99 9.36
N LEU A 224 -11.06 -6.36 8.30
CA LEU A 224 -9.76 -5.79 7.97
C LEU A 224 -9.87 -4.28 7.77
N LEU A 225 -10.79 -3.82 6.91
CA LEU A 225 -10.99 -2.38 6.66
C LEU A 225 -11.42 -1.60 7.91
N ALA A 226 -12.32 -2.16 8.73
CA ALA A 226 -12.73 -1.54 9.99
C ALA A 226 -11.57 -1.46 11.00
N GLY A 227 -10.80 -2.54 11.14
CA GLY A 227 -9.61 -2.58 11.98
C GLY A 227 -8.54 -1.59 11.52
N PHE A 228 -8.30 -1.51 10.21
CA PHE A 228 -7.34 -0.57 9.63
C PHE A 228 -7.78 0.89 9.82
N THR A 229 -9.06 1.19 9.63
CA THR A 229 -9.62 2.52 9.93
C THR A 229 -9.38 2.91 11.40
N ARG A 230 -9.55 1.97 12.33
CA ARG A 230 -9.26 2.18 13.76
C ARG A 230 -7.78 2.43 14.03
N ILE A 231 -6.89 1.72 13.35
CA ILE A 231 -5.43 1.96 13.43
C ILE A 231 -5.12 3.38 12.95
N LEU A 232 -5.58 3.77 11.76
CA LEU A 232 -5.37 5.11 11.19
C LEU A 232 -5.91 6.21 12.10
N PHE A 233 -7.08 6.01 12.71
CA PHE A 233 -7.65 6.94 13.67
C PHE A 233 -6.75 7.09 14.92
N GLY A 234 -6.25 5.98 15.46
CA GLY A 234 -5.37 5.96 16.64
C GLY A 234 -3.99 6.58 16.39
N LEU A 235 -3.44 6.43 15.18
CA LEU A 235 -2.17 7.04 14.77
C LEU A 235 -2.17 8.58 14.88
N ARG A 236 -3.33 9.22 14.73
CA ARG A 236 -3.46 10.68 14.86
C ARG A 236 -3.05 11.20 16.24
N THR A 237 -3.15 10.38 17.28
CA THR A 237 -2.70 10.73 18.64
C THR A 237 -1.19 10.89 18.71
N PHE A 238 -0.44 10.15 17.89
CA PHE A 238 1.02 10.11 17.93
C PHE A 238 1.69 11.01 16.90
N LEU A 239 0.97 11.41 15.85
CA LEU A 239 1.49 12.29 14.80
C LEU A 239 1.60 13.74 15.27
N LYS A 240 2.71 14.39 14.94
CA LYS A 240 2.84 15.85 15.06
C LYS A 240 1.86 16.55 14.10
N PRO A 241 1.51 17.83 14.33
CA PRO A 241 0.75 18.62 13.35
C PRO A 241 1.46 18.64 11.99
N GLY A 242 0.73 18.30 10.91
CA GLY A 242 1.30 18.12 9.58
C GLY A 242 2.18 16.88 9.40
N GLY A 243 2.19 15.96 10.36
CA GLY A 243 2.86 14.66 10.23
C GLY A 243 2.21 13.80 9.15
N HIS A 244 3.01 12.94 8.51
CA HIS A 244 2.59 12.15 7.36
C HIS A 244 2.36 10.68 7.72
N ILE A 245 1.53 10.00 6.94
CA ILE A 245 1.39 8.55 6.94
C ILE A 245 1.61 8.09 5.50
N ALA A 246 2.65 7.28 5.27
CA ALA A 246 2.90 6.61 4.00
C ALA A 246 2.53 5.13 4.12
N ILE A 247 1.60 4.67 3.28
CA ILE A 247 1.07 3.32 3.30
C ILE A 247 1.38 2.64 1.97
N THR A 248 2.24 1.63 1.99
CA THR A 248 2.52 0.81 0.80
C THR A 248 1.45 -0.25 0.65
N ILE A 249 0.83 -0.34 -0.52
CA ILE A 249 -0.35 -1.17 -0.73
C ILE A 249 -0.46 -1.65 -2.17
N ARG A 250 -1.16 -2.76 -2.38
CA ARG A 250 -1.40 -3.36 -3.69
C ARG A 250 -2.82 -3.88 -3.79
N PRO A 251 -3.43 -3.82 -4.98
CA PRO A 251 -4.61 -4.61 -5.24
C PRO A 251 -4.23 -6.10 -5.27
N TRP A 252 -5.18 -6.97 -4.95
CA TRP A 252 -5.03 -8.41 -5.15
C TRP A 252 -6.21 -8.97 -5.90
N ARG A 253 -6.10 -10.23 -6.33
CA ARG A 253 -7.21 -10.96 -6.92
C ARG A 253 -7.57 -12.15 -6.05
N GLU A 254 -8.86 -12.35 -5.86
CA GLU A 254 -9.43 -13.47 -5.12
C GLU A 254 -10.66 -13.96 -5.89
N HIS A 255 -10.74 -15.27 -6.16
CA HIS A 255 -11.81 -15.86 -7.00
C HIS A 255 -12.06 -15.12 -8.33
N SER A 256 -10.98 -14.71 -9.01
CA SER A 256 -11.00 -13.94 -10.28
C SER A 256 -11.51 -12.49 -10.18
N GLU A 257 -11.96 -12.04 -9.01
CA GLU A 257 -12.32 -10.65 -8.77
C GLU A 257 -11.10 -9.82 -8.36
N LEU A 258 -11.04 -8.56 -8.82
CA LEU A 258 -10.02 -7.62 -8.40
C LEU A 258 -10.48 -6.90 -7.14
N ILE A 259 -9.76 -7.10 -6.05
CA ILE A 259 -9.95 -6.33 -4.82
C ILE A 259 -9.05 -5.10 -4.88
N ASP A 260 -9.67 -3.94 -5.12
CA ASP A 260 -9.02 -2.62 -5.10
C ASP A 260 -8.80 -2.14 -3.66
N LEU A 261 -7.88 -2.81 -2.96
CA LEU A 261 -7.47 -2.42 -1.62
C LEU A 261 -6.93 -0.97 -1.55
N PRO A 262 -6.14 -0.46 -2.52
CA PRO A 262 -5.71 0.94 -2.53
C PRO A 262 -6.87 1.94 -2.38
N ALA A 263 -7.92 1.82 -3.21
CA ALA A 263 -9.08 2.72 -3.11
C ALA A 263 -9.82 2.57 -1.77
N GLN A 264 -9.93 1.35 -1.26
CA GLN A 264 -10.57 1.08 0.03
C GLN A 264 -9.79 1.67 1.21
N VAL A 265 -8.46 1.58 1.18
CA VAL A 265 -7.61 2.21 2.21
C VAL A 265 -7.62 3.73 2.11
N LEU A 266 -7.72 4.29 0.90
CA LEU A 266 -7.97 5.72 0.73
C LEU A 266 -9.26 6.15 1.46
N ALA A 267 -10.34 5.37 1.31
CA ALA A 267 -11.59 5.60 2.04
C ALA A 267 -11.44 5.44 3.56
N CYS A 268 -10.68 4.43 4.03
CA CYS A 268 -10.35 4.27 5.45
C CYS A 268 -9.61 5.50 6.02
N GLY A 269 -8.67 6.06 5.27
CA GLY A 269 -7.94 7.27 5.67
C GLY A 269 -8.86 8.48 5.80
N HIS A 270 -9.76 8.69 4.84
CA HIS A 270 -10.80 9.72 4.93
C HIS A 270 -11.71 9.52 6.15
N ALA A 271 -12.19 8.31 6.38
CA ALA A 271 -13.04 7.98 7.52
C ALA A 271 -12.31 8.18 8.87
N ALA A 272 -11.00 7.97 8.90
CA ALA A 272 -10.15 8.27 10.04
C ALA A 272 -9.87 9.78 10.21
N GLY A 273 -10.39 10.66 9.34
CA GLY A 273 -10.20 12.11 9.39
C GLY A 273 -8.79 12.56 9.00
N LEU A 274 -8.12 11.78 8.16
CA LEU A 274 -6.84 12.13 7.55
C LEU A 274 -7.05 12.82 6.21
N ILE A 275 -6.10 13.65 5.79
CA ILE A 275 -6.15 14.36 4.52
C ILE A 275 -5.20 13.64 3.55
N PRO A 276 -5.68 13.00 2.47
CA PRO A 276 -4.80 12.48 1.43
C PRO A 276 -4.06 13.62 0.77
N VAL A 277 -2.78 13.42 0.47
CA VAL A 277 -1.92 14.44 -0.15
C VAL A 277 -1.25 13.95 -1.42
N GLU A 278 -0.89 12.67 -1.46
CA GLU A 278 -0.21 12.08 -2.61
C GLU A 278 -0.66 10.63 -2.79
N ARG A 279 -0.66 10.19 -4.04
CA ARG A 279 -0.71 8.79 -4.42
C ARG A 279 0.48 8.56 -5.34
N ASN A 280 1.48 7.86 -4.80
CA ASN A 280 2.73 7.59 -5.49
C ASN A 280 2.79 6.12 -5.89
N VAL A 281 3.75 5.78 -6.74
CA VAL A 281 4.03 4.44 -7.22
C VAL A 281 5.45 4.08 -6.82
N ALA A 282 5.61 3.09 -5.94
CA ALA A 282 6.90 2.52 -5.60
C ALA A 282 7.22 1.36 -6.54
N LEU A 283 8.24 1.51 -7.37
CA LEU A 283 8.62 0.50 -8.35
C LEU A 283 9.20 -0.74 -7.66
N LEU A 284 8.70 -1.91 -8.07
CA LEU A 284 9.24 -3.25 -7.80
C LEU A 284 10.08 -3.76 -8.97
N ALA A 285 10.41 -2.87 -9.90
CA ALA A 285 11.23 -3.11 -11.06
C ALA A 285 12.41 -2.14 -11.11
N ARG A 286 13.49 -2.57 -11.73
CA ARG A 286 14.61 -1.68 -12.05
C ARG A 286 14.20 -0.83 -13.25
N ALA A 287 14.17 0.48 -13.09
CA ALA A 287 14.04 1.42 -14.20
C ALA A 287 15.45 1.85 -14.65
N ALA A 288 15.75 1.64 -15.93
CA ALA A 288 16.91 2.17 -16.64
C ALA A 288 16.44 3.28 -17.60
N GLU A 289 17.36 3.95 -18.28
CA GLU A 289 17.04 5.00 -19.24
C GLU A 289 16.10 4.52 -20.36
N THR A 290 16.29 3.29 -20.85
CA THR A 290 15.50 2.73 -21.95
C THR A 290 14.68 1.50 -21.56
N ASP A 291 14.95 0.90 -20.41
CA ASP A 291 14.43 -0.43 -20.06
C ASP A 291 13.78 -0.46 -18.67
N PHE A 292 12.74 -1.29 -18.54
CA PHE A 292 12.09 -1.56 -17.27
C PHE A 292 12.13 -3.07 -16.97
N VAL A 293 12.92 -3.45 -15.96
CA VAL A 293 13.15 -4.87 -15.62
C VAL A 293 12.39 -5.25 -14.35
N ALA A 294 11.21 -5.84 -14.54
CA ALA A 294 10.39 -6.35 -13.44
C ALA A 294 11.10 -7.48 -12.68
N ARG A 295 11.08 -7.42 -11.34
CA ARG A 295 11.79 -8.37 -10.45
C ARG A 295 10.87 -9.47 -9.89
N GLY A 296 9.86 -9.88 -10.66
CA GLY A 296 8.96 -10.97 -10.25
C GLY A 296 9.69 -12.30 -10.09
N SER A 297 9.32 -13.07 -9.06
CA SER A 297 9.86 -14.41 -8.86
C SER A 297 9.48 -15.33 -10.03
N PHE A 298 10.24 -16.41 -10.22
CA PHE A 298 9.89 -17.44 -11.20
C PHE A 298 8.44 -17.91 -11.06
N PHE A 299 7.98 -18.15 -9.82
CA PHE A 299 6.61 -18.59 -9.53
C PHE A 299 5.54 -17.54 -9.85
N GLN A 300 5.83 -16.27 -9.62
CA GLN A 300 4.91 -15.20 -10.01
C GLN A 300 4.78 -15.15 -11.54
N ARG A 301 5.89 -15.25 -12.26
CA ARG A 301 5.90 -15.25 -13.73
C ARG A 301 5.18 -16.48 -14.30
N ASP A 302 5.46 -17.67 -13.75
CA ASP A 302 4.80 -18.92 -14.14
C ASP A 302 3.30 -18.88 -13.86
N PHE A 303 2.89 -18.38 -12.69
CA PHE A 303 1.48 -18.19 -12.35
C PHE A 303 0.79 -17.26 -13.35
N ILE A 304 1.35 -16.07 -13.61
CA ILE A 304 0.76 -15.11 -14.56
C ILE A 304 0.65 -15.71 -15.96
N ARG A 305 1.68 -16.42 -16.42
CA ARG A 305 1.65 -17.13 -17.71
C ARG A 305 0.50 -18.14 -17.77
N LYS A 306 0.39 -19.04 -16.79
CA LYS A 306 -0.67 -20.05 -16.73
C LYS A 306 -2.07 -19.44 -16.69
N GLN A 307 -2.23 -18.29 -16.02
CA GLN A 307 -3.51 -17.59 -15.98
C GLN A 307 -3.85 -16.94 -17.34
N ARG A 308 -2.86 -16.39 -18.06
CA ARG A 308 -3.05 -15.91 -19.44
C ARG A 308 -3.40 -17.04 -20.40
N GLU A 309 -2.71 -18.18 -20.31
CA GLU A 309 -3.03 -19.39 -21.09
C GLU A 309 -4.48 -19.87 -20.81
N ALA A 310 -5.01 -19.63 -19.61
CA ALA A 310 -6.39 -19.90 -19.24
C ALA A 310 -7.39 -18.79 -19.64
N GLY A 311 -6.96 -17.78 -20.41
CA GLY A 311 -7.79 -16.67 -20.90
C GLY A 311 -7.97 -15.51 -19.92
N LEU A 312 -7.26 -15.49 -18.78
CA LEU A 312 -7.35 -14.40 -17.80
C LEU A 312 -6.30 -13.31 -18.10
N PRO A 313 -6.69 -12.04 -18.28
CA PRO A 313 -5.78 -10.94 -18.63
C PRO A 313 -5.01 -10.44 -17.39
N LEU A 314 -4.16 -11.28 -16.82
CA LEU A 314 -3.35 -10.93 -15.66
C LEU A 314 -2.00 -10.35 -16.07
N HIS A 315 -1.53 -9.36 -15.30
CA HIS A 315 -0.20 -8.78 -15.46
C HIS A 315 0.65 -9.01 -14.21
N LEU A 316 1.95 -9.15 -14.41
CA LEU A 316 2.89 -9.20 -13.30
C LEU A 316 2.88 -7.84 -12.59
N ILE A 317 2.63 -7.85 -11.28
CA ILE A 317 2.68 -6.63 -10.48
C ILE A 317 4.13 -6.15 -10.39
N ALA A 318 4.39 -4.96 -10.91
CA ALA A 318 5.72 -4.34 -10.96
C ALA A 318 5.84 -3.08 -10.10
N HIS A 319 4.83 -2.76 -9.29
CA HIS A 319 4.84 -1.64 -8.36
C HIS A 319 3.93 -1.90 -7.16
N GLU A 320 4.09 -1.06 -6.12
CA GLU A 320 3.12 -0.86 -5.05
C GLU A 320 2.59 0.58 -5.12
N ASP A 321 1.32 0.78 -4.82
CA ASP A 321 0.79 2.11 -4.53
C ASP A 321 1.38 2.56 -3.18
N VAL A 322 1.73 3.84 -3.07
CA VAL A 322 2.05 4.49 -1.81
C VAL A 322 1.06 5.61 -1.59
N LEU A 323 0.10 5.37 -0.71
CA LEU A 323 -0.88 6.37 -0.30
C LEU A 323 -0.28 7.22 0.81
N VAL A 324 -0.27 8.53 0.61
CA VAL A 324 0.26 9.48 1.58
C VAL A 324 -0.87 10.33 2.12
N PHE A 325 -0.98 10.35 3.44
CA PHE A 325 -1.91 11.18 4.18
C PHE A 325 -1.14 12.14 5.09
N ARG A 326 -1.81 13.22 5.52
CA ARG A 326 -1.34 14.09 6.60
C ARG A 326 -2.40 14.36 7.64
N THR A 327 -1.95 14.71 8.84
CA THR A 327 -2.78 15.40 9.84
C THR A 327 -2.96 16.87 9.47
N ALA A 328 -3.98 17.53 10.04
CA ALA A 328 -4.15 18.96 9.88
C ALA A 328 -2.94 19.73 10.47
N LEU A 329 -2.53 20.81 9.80
CA LEU A 329 -1.41 21.67 10.23
C LEU A 329 -1.74 22.46 11.50
N PHE A 330 -3.02 22.75 11.71
CA PHE A 330 -3.55 23.44 12.87
C PHE A 330 -4.72 22.63 13.44
N PRO A 331 -5.01 22.72 14.75
CA PRO A 331 -6.26 22.20 15.29
C PRO A 331 -7.43 22.80 14.51
N LEU A 332 -8.28 21.95 13.94
CA LEU A 332 -9.46 22.40 13.21
C LEU A 332 -10.27 23.34 14.11
N ARG A 333 -10.52 24.57 13.66
CA ARG A 333 -11.38 25.49 14.40
C ARG A 333 -12.80 24.92 14.37
N SER A 334 -13.59 25.08 15.43
CA SER A 334 -14.92 24.45 15.61
C SER A 334 -15.93 24.67 14.46
N ARG A 335 -15.68 25.61 13.54
CA ARG A 335 -16.46 25.82 12.32
C ARG A 335 -16.20 24.79 11.21
N GLU A 336 -14.98 24.25 11.11
CA GLU A 336 -14.59 23.31 10.05
C GLU A 336 -15.10 21.88 10.33
N LEU A 337 -15.20 21.51 11.60
CA LEU A 337 -15.86 20.27 12.06
C LEU A 337 -17.35 20.20 11.70
N LYS A 338 -18.03 21.35 11.56
CA LYS A 338 -19.44 21.39 11.12
C LYS A 338 -19.60 21.19 9.60
N GLY A 339 -18.54 21.41 8.82
CA GLY A 339 -18.54 21.18 7.38
C GLY A 339 -18.39 19.70 7.00
N SER A 340 -17.59 18.94 7.75
CA SER A 340 -17.36 17.51 7.50
C SER A 340 -18.49 16.59 7.99
N GLN A 341 -19.44 17.11 8.77
CA GLN A 341 -20.63 16.38 9.25
C GLN A 341 -21.89 16.65 8.41
N ARG A 342 -21.79 17.38 7.28
CA ARG A 342 -22.93 17.47 6.36
C ARG A 342 -23.05 16.16 5.60
N GLU A 343 -24.02 15.33 6.00
CA GLU A 343 -24.55 14.27 5.13
C GLU A 343 -24.85 14.87 3.74
N PRO A 344 -24.57 14.13 2.65
CA PRO A 344 -24.96 14.56 1.32
C PRO A 344 -26.49 14.60 1.25
N LYS A 345 -27.07 15.78 1.51
CA LYS A 345 -28.48 16.04 1.22
C LYS A 345 -28.63 16.12 -0.29
N GLY A 346 -29.14 15.03 -0.86
CA GLY A 346 -29.74 15.02 -2.18
C GLY A 346 -29.04 14.11 -3.16
N LEU A 347 -29.24 12.79 -3.02
CA LEU A 347 -29.45 11.89 -4.15
C LEU A 347 -30.00 10.57 -3.61
N LEU A 348 -31.14 10.14 -4.18
CA LEU A 348 -31.87 8.88 -3.97
C LEU A 348 -32.83 8.81 -2.76
N ARG A 349 -33.99 9.47 -2.91
CA ARG A 349 -35.28 8.88 -2.48
C ARG A 349 -36.16 8.73 -3.72
N SER A 350 -36.86 7.59 -3.79
CA SER A 350 -37.77 7.13 -4.87
C SER A 350 -37.04 6.30 -5.94
N ALA A 351 -37.39 5.05 -6.27
CA ALA A 351 -38.57 4.25 -5.96
C ALA A 351 -38.21 2.76 -5.92
N CYS A 352 -38.56 2.05 -4.85
CA CYS A 352 -38.82 0.61 -4.88
C CYS A 352 -39.55 0.21 -3.59
N HIS A 353 -40.84 0.49 -3.53
CA HIS A 353 -41.78 -0.19 -2.64
C HIS A 353 -43.16 -0.11 -3.28
N THR A 354 -43.49 -1.15 -4.04
CA THR A 354 -44.86 -1.46 -4.43
C THR A 354 -45.15 -2.87 -3.93
N ASP A 355 -46.25 -2.96 -3.17
CA ASP A 355 -47.10 -4.11 -2.92
C ASP A 355 -46.59 -5.29 -2.08
N ALA A 356 -46.93 -5.22 -0.79
CA ALA A 356 -47.44 -6.37 -0.05
C ALA A 356 -48.56 -5.90 0.90
N ARG A 357 -49.82 -5.94 0.43
CA ARG A 357 -51.00 -5.83 1.29
C ARG A 357 -51.47 -7.24 1.68
N VAL A 358 -51.55 -7.50 2.98
CA VAL A 358 -52.22 -8.68 3.57
C VAL A 358 -53.68 -8.29 3.90
N PRO A 359 -54.70 -9.10 3.57
CA PRO A 359 -56.10 -8.73 3.80
C PRO A 359 -56.61 -9.02 5.23
N GLY A 360 -57.22 -8.00 5.83
CA GLY A 360 -58.46 -8.02 6.64
C GLY A 360 -58.67 -9.05 7.74
N GLU A 361 -58.54 -8.62 9.00
CA GLU A 361 -59.28 -9.17 10.15
C GLU A 361 -60.58 -8.40 10.38
N VAL A 362 -61.55 -9.14 10.91
CA VAL A 362 -63.00 -8.93 10.85
C VAL A 362 -63.51 -8.14 12.07
N GLU A 363 -64.58 -7.38 11.85
CA GLU A 363 -65.29 -6.52 12.79
C GLU A 363 -65.64 -7.15 14.16
N ALA A 364 -65.49 -6.35 15.22
CA ALA A 364 -66.14 -6.56 16.51
C ALA A 364 -67.41 -5.71 16.61
N VAL A 365 -68.56 -6.35 16.79
CA VAL A 365 -69.82 -5.73 17.22
C VAL A 365 -70.07 -6.08 18.68
N ALA A 366 -70.46 -5.07 19.44
CA ALA A 366 -70.77 -5.13 20.87
C ALA A 366 -72.00 -5.98 21.20
N SER A 367 -71.89 -6.81 22.24
CA SER A 367 -72.81 -6.94 23.39
C SER A 367 -72.23 -7.93 24.39
#